data_AF-A0A6B0WH51-F1
#
_entry.id   AF-A0A6B0WH51-F1
#
_cell.length_a   1.000
_cell.length_b   1.000
_cell.length_c   1.000
_cell.angle_alpha   90.00
_cell.angle_beta   90.00
_cell.angle_gamma   90.00
#
_symmetry.space_group_name_H-M   'P 1'
#
loop_
_entity.id
_entity.type
_entity.pdbx_description
1 polymer ?
#
loop_
_entity_poly.entity_id
_entity_poly.type
_entity_poly.pdbx_seq_one_letter_code
_entity_poly.pdbx_strand_id
1 'polypeptide(L)'
;MPRHDHRSGVSLAPRRRIAARLGAVALLGLTLAGCGGDEGRVAAAAPRNAAASASPAESAGAAATVPDPLRNVYFGDLHTHTNFSYDAFLNGTRATPDDAYRYAQGEPLTHAAGFEIQLDRPLDFFAVTDHASFLGMLPAMLDPGQEASRHPDAELARRIAAGELTGA
;
A
#
# COMPACT_ATOMS: atom_id res chain seq x y z
N MET A 1 27.51 47.38 55.83
CA MET A 1 26.57 46.31 56.25
C MET A 1 26.60 45.19 55.20
N PRO A 2 26.44 43.92 55.60
CA PRO A 2 27.15 42.80 54.98
C PRO A 2 26.33 41.94 54.00
N ARG A 3 27.11 41.27 53.14
CA ARG A 3 26.94 39.99 52.39
C ARG A 3 25.58 39.29 52.46
N HIS A 4 25.10 38.83 51.29
CA HIS A 4 24.60 37.46 51.17
C HIS A 4 24.75 36.89 49.75
N ASP A 5 25.56 35.83 49.67
CA ASP A 5 25.60 34.85 48.58
C ASP A 5 24.22 34.21 48.39
N HIS A 6 23.74 34.11 47.14
CA HIS A 6 22.67 33.19 46.79
C HIS A 6 23.25 31.87 46.27
N ARG A 7 23.26 30.89 47.17
CA ARG A 7 23.54 29.48 46.88
C ARG A 7 22.43 28.84 46.04
N SER A 8 22.88 28.20 44.97
CA SER A 8 22.49 26.87 44.46
C SER A 8 21.29 26.14 45.08
N GLY A 9 20.34 25.77 44.22
CA GLY A 9 19.32 24.75 44.47
C GLY A 9 18.96 24.00 43.19
N VAL A 10 19.77 23.00 42.80
CA VAL A 10 19.40 22.03 41.76
C VAL A 10 18.46 21.01 42.41
N SER A 11 17.21 20.99 41.96
CA SER A 11 16.20 20.01 42.38
C SER A 11 16.49 18.64 41.74
N LEU A 12 16.91 17.66 42.53
CA LEU A 12 17.01 16.26 42.10
C LEU A 12 15.62 15.62 42.11
N ALA A 13 15.07 15.34 40.93
CA ALA A 13 13.89 14.50 40.78
C ALA A 13 14.21 13.01 41.07
N PRO A 14 13.28 12.24 41.66
CA PRO A 14 13.53 10.85 42.02
C PRO A 14 13.54 9.93 40.79
N ARG A 15 14.62 9.14 40.67
CA ARG A 15 14.79 8.07 39.67
C ARG A 15 13.74 6.98 39.87
N ARG A 16 12.80 6.86 38.93
CA ARG A 16 11.86 5.73 38.84
C ARG A 16 12.65 4.43 38.62
N ARG A 17 12.53 3.49 39.55
CA ARG A 17 13.13 2.16 39.47
C ARG A 17 12.38 1.33 38.44
N ILE A 18 13.02 1.01 37.32
CA ILE A 18 12.54 0.03 36.34
C ILE A 18 12.80 -1.35 36.95
N ALA A 19 11.74 -2.02 37.40
CA ALA A 19 11.79 -3.41 37.80
C ALA A 19 11.83 -4.28 36.54
N ALA A 20 13.01 -4.79 36.20
CA ALA A 20 13.19 -5.80 35.17
C ALA A 20 12.54 -7.11 35.64
N ARG A 21 11.45 -7.52 34.99
CA ARG A 21 10.86 -8.85 35.16
C ARG A 21 11.65 -9.84 34.30
N LEU A 22 12.65 -10.47 34.91
CA LEU A 22 13.22 -11.74 34.44
C LEU A 22 12.22 -12.85 34.77
N GLY A 23 11.74 -13.57 33.76
CA GLY A 23 10.77 -14.64 33.96
C GLY A 23 10.58 -15.53 32.74
N ALA A 24 11.49 -16.50 32.61
CA ALA A 24 11.34 -17.82 31.98
C ALA A 24 10.86 -17.92 30.52
N VAL A 25 11.85 -18.11 29.64
CA VAL A 25 11.73 -18.83 28.36
C VAL A 25 11.30 -20.28 28.64
N ALA A 26 10.16 -20.71 28.10
CA ALA A 26 9.80 -22.12 27.97
C ALA A 26 9.81 -22.49 26.48
N LEU A 27 10.79 -23.32 26.11
CA LEU A 27 10.94 -23.93 24.80
C LEU A 27 9.91 -25.07 24.60
N LEU A 28 9.36 -25.10 23.37
CA LEU A 28 9.25 -26.27 22.49
C LEU A 28 8.28 -27.41 22.88
N GLY A 29 7.25 -27.58 22.04
CA GLY A 29 6.38 -28.75 22.02
C GLY A 29 5.45 -28.78 20.79
N LEU A 30 6.05 -28.85 19.60
CA LEU A 30 5.36 -29.09 18.32
C LEU A 30 4.65 -30.45 18.35
N THR A 31 3.32 -30.49 18.21
CA THR A 31 2.60 -31.70 17.82
C THR A 31 1.63 -31.40 16.68
N LEU A 32 2.07 -31.65 15.45
CA LEU A 32 1.20 -31.84 14.30
C LEU A 32 0.52 -33.21 14.45
N ALA A 33 -0.77 -33.24 14.76
CA ALA A 33 -1.62 -34.40 14.52
C ALA A 33 -2.38 -34.18 13.22
N GLY A 34 -1.71 -34.49 12.09
CA GLY A 34 -2.36 -34.65 10.80
C GLY A 34 -2.97 -36.06 10.72
N CYS A 35 -4.30 -36.15 10.76
CA CYS A 35 -5.01 -37.35 10.34
C CYS A 35 -5.54 -37.10 8.93
N GLY A 36 -4.81 -37.64 7.94
CA GLY A 36 -5.33 -37.88 6.60
C GLY A 36 -6.29 -39.06 6.64
N GLY A 37 -7.47 -38.87 6.08
CA GLY A 37 -8.47 -39.90 5.84
C GLY A 37 -9.24 -39.56 4.58
N ASP A 38 -8.66 -39.90 3.43
CA ASP A 38 -9.33 -39.89 2.13
C ASP A 38 -9.95 -41.28 1.90
N GLU A 39 -11.21 -41.45 2.27
CA GLU A 39 -12.05 -42.53 1.75
C GLU A 39 -13.46 -41.98 1.48
N GLY A 40 -13.62 -41.39 0.30
CA GLY A 40 -14.90 -40.90 -0.19
C GLY A 40 -14.90 -40.72 -1.69
N ARG A 41 -14.66 -41.80 -2.45
CA ARG A 41 -14.83 -41.87 -3.90
C ARG A 41 -16.24 -41.41 -4.29
N VAL A 42 -16.38 -40.16 -4.73
CA VAL A 42 -17.50 -39.73 -5.57
C VAL A 42 -17.08 -39.92 -7.02
N ALA A 43 -17.86 -40.72 -7.73
CA ALA A 43 -17.62 -41.13 -9.10
C ALA A 43 -17.45 -39.93 -10.05
N ALA A 44 -16.56 -40.13 -11.02
CA ALA A 44 -16.19 -39.18 -12.06
C ALA A 44 -17.40 -38.69 -12.87
N ALA A 45 -17.62 -37.37 -12.88
CA ALA A 45 -18.31 -36.68 -13.96
C ALA A 45 -17.24 -36.07 -14.87
N ALA A 46 -17.18 -36.55 -16.12
CA ALA A 46 -16.26 -36.08 -17.14
C ALA A 46 -16.41 -34.55 -17.38
N PRO A 47 -15.31 -33.81 -17.64
CA PRO A 47 -15.39 -32.40 -17.94
C PRO A 47 -16.06 -32.22 -19.31
N ARG A 48 -17.15 -31.44 -19.35
CA ARG A 48 -17.74 -30.98 -20.59
C ARG A 48 -16.86 -29.86 -21.12
N ASN A 49 -16.19 -30.12 -22.23
CA ASN A 49 -15.46 -29.13 -23.02
C ASN A 49 -16.39 -27.96 -23.38
N ALA A 50 -16.28 -26.85 -22.67
CA ALA A 50 -16.70 -25.55 -23.16
C ALA A 50 -15.45 -24.88 -23.73
N ALA A 51 -15.45 -24.67 -25.03
CA ALA A 51 -14.34 -24.14 -25.79
C ALA A 51 -13.81 -22.85 -25.16
N ALA A 52 -12.60 -22.92 -24.60
CA ALA A 52 -11.78 -21.75 -24.44
C ALA A 52 -11.48 -21.25 -25.85
N SER A 53 -12.08 -20.13 -26.23
CA SER A 53 -11.58 -19.32 -27.34
C SER A 53 -10.18 -18.88 -26.96
N ALA A 54 -9.18 -19.68 -27.35
CA ALA A 54 -7.81 -19.26 -27.31
C ALA A 54 -7.71 -18.07 -28.26
N SER A 55 -7.63 -16.85 -27.71
CA SER A 55 -6.94 -15.79 -28.41
C SER A 55 -5.58 -16.35 -28.82
N PRO A 56 -5.06 -16.05 -30.02
CA PRO A 56 -3.66 -16.26 -30.27
C PRO A 56 -2.95 -15.41 -29.22
N ALA A 57 -2.41 -16.04 -28.18
CA ALA A 57 -1.25 -15.50 -27.54
C ALA A 57 -0.22 -15.49 -28.66
N GLU A 58 -0.15 -14.36 -29.36
CA GLU A 58 0.96 -14.02 -30.20
C GLU A 58 2.15 -14.17 -29.25
N SER A 59 2.86 -15.29 -29.39
CA SER A 59 4.21 -15.39 -28.89
C SER A 59 4.94 -14.32 -29.67
N ALA A 60 4.89 -13.09 -29.16
CA ALA A 60 5.93 -12.12 -29.40
C ALA A 60 7.18 -12.90 -29.03
N GLY A 61 7.87 -13.41 -30.06
CA GLY A 61 9.04 -14.23 -29.88
C GLY A 61 9.89 -13.50 -28.87
N ALA A 62 10.28 -14.18 -27.80
CA ALA A 62 11.18 -13.62 -26.81
C ALA A 62 12.39 -13.14 -27.61
N ALA A 63 12.40 -11.84 -27.93
CA ALA A 63 13.46 -11.24 -28.69
C ALA A 63 14.70 -11.53 -27.86
N ALA A 64 15.65 -12.26 -28.44
CA ALA A 64 16.87 -12.62 -27.74
C ALA A 64 17.46 -11.32 -27.18
N THR A 65 17.36 -11.15 -25.87
CA THR A 65 17.71 -9.89 -25.22
C THR A 65 19.20 -9.73 -25.39
N VAL A 66 19.64 -8.74 -26.17
CA VAL A 66 21.05 -8.36 -26.21
C VAL A 66 21.40 -7.93 -24.79
N PRO A 67 22.37 -8.60 -24.11
CA PRO A 67 22.74 -8.21 -22.76
C PRO A 67 23.18 -6.75 -22.75
N ASP A 68 22.70 -5.97 -21.78
CA ASP A 68 23.19 -4.60 -21.61
C ASP A 68 24.72 -4.63 -21.48
N PRO A 69 25.48 -3.99 -22.40
CA PRO A 69 26.94 -3.99 -22.35
C PRO A 69 27.48 -3.36 -21.06
N LEU A 70 26.69 -2.50 -20.41
CA LEU A 70 27.03 -1.88 -19.12
C LEU A 70 26.65 -2.75 -17.92
N ARG A 71 25.83 -3.80 -18.14
CA ARG A 71 25.27 -4.67 -17.10
C ARG A 71 24.60 -3.90 -15.97
N ASN A 72 23.89 -2.82 -16.33
CA ASN A 72 23.13 -2.06 -15.34
C ASN A 72 21.98 -2.91 -14.80
N VAL A 73 21.75 -2.80 -13.50
CA VAL A 73 20.54 -3.34 -12.86
C VAL A 73 19.66 -2.16 -12.51
N TYR A 74 18.44 -2.15 -13.04
CA TYR A 74 17.45 -1.12 -12.79
C TYR A 74 16.43 -1.61 -11.76
N PHE A 75 16.05 -0.72 -10.86
CA PHE A 75 15.09 -0.97 -9.78
C PHE A 75 13.94 0.01 -9.91
N GLY A 76 12.73 -0.51 -9.90
CA GLY A 76 11.53 0.28 -10.11
C GLY A 76 10.27 -0.46 -9.72
N ASP A 77 9.16 0.25 -9.82
CA ASP A 77 7.82 -0.29 -9.60
C ASP A 77 7.07 -0.38 -10.93
N LEU A 78 6.35 -1.48 -11.14
CA LEU A 78 5.57 -1.75 -12.34
C LEU A 78 4.06 -1.67 -12.10
N HIS A 79 3.62 -1.57 -10.84
CA HIS A 79 2.21 -1.63 -10.50
C HIS A 79 1.91 -0.69 -9.34
N THR A 80 1.53 0.54 -9.64
CA THR A 80 1.12 1.51 -8.62
C THR A 80 -0.19 2.20 -9.02
N HIS A 81 -1.02 2.47 -8.02
CA HIS A 81 -2.30 3.16 -8.18
C HIS A 81 -2.24 4.57 -7.60
N THR A 82 -2.99 5.48 -8.21
CA THR A 82 -3.17 6.88 -7.81
C THR A 82 -4.62 7.13 -7.42
N ASN A 83 -4.96 8.37 -7.09
CA ASN A 83 -6.34 8.77 -6.83
C ASN A 83 -7.28 8.61 -8.04
N PHE A 84 -6.77 8.32 -9.24
CA PHE A 84 -7.58 8.00 -10.41
C PHE A 84 -8.08 6.55 -10.41
N SER A 85 -7.45 5.64 -9.67
CA SER A 85 -8.00 4.31 -9.46
C SER A 85 -9.04 4.32 -8.33
N TYR A 86 -10.18 3.67 -8.56
CA TYR A 86 -11.27 3.65 -7.59
C TYR A 86 -10.85 3.00 -6.27
N ASP A 87 -10.11 1.90 -6.29
CA ASP A 87 -9.65 1.17 -5.10
C ASP A 87 -8.71 2.01 -4.22
N ALA A 88 -7.73 2.67 -4.83
CA ALA A 88 -6.82 3.58 -4.15
C ALA A 88 -7.56 4.77 -3.56
N PHE A 89 -8.50 5.37 -4.30
CA PHE A 89 -9.32 6.46 -3.78
C PHE A 89 -10.16 6.01 -2.57
N LEU A 90 -10.81 4.84 -2.66
CA LEU A 90 -11.61 4.28 -1.55
C LEU A 90 -10.75 4.01 -0.30
N ASN A 91 -9.48 3.66 -0.49
CA ASN A 91 -8.51 3.42 0.59
C ASN A 91 -7.80 4.70 1.09
N GLY A 92 -8.28 5.88 0.70
CA GLY A 92 -7.78 7.15 1.21
C GLY A 92 -6.60 7.74 0.45
N THR A 93 -6.10 7.09 -0.60
CA THR A 93 -5.06 7.68 -1.45
C THR A 93 -5.62 8.92 -2.17
N ARG A 94 -4.94 10.05 -1.99
CA ARG A 94 -5.27 11.32 -2.67
C ARG A 94 -4.16 11.79 -3.63
N ALA A 95 -3.02 11.10 -3.65
CA ALA A 95 -1.90 11.35 -4.55
C ALA A 95 -2.32 11.21 -6.02
N THR A 96 -1.98 12.21 -6.82
CA THR A 96 -2.18 12.24 -8.28
C THR A 96 -1.07 11.47 -9.02
N PRO A 97 -1.21 11.21 -10.34
CA PRO A 97 -0.10 10.73 -11.15
C PRO A 97 1.15 11.62 -11.10
N ASP A 98 0.98 12.95 -11.02
CA ASP A 98 2.10 13.89 -10.88
C ASP A 98 2.79 13.75 -9.52
N ASP A 99 2.03 13.54 -8.44
CA ASP A 99 2.58 13.24 -7.11
C ASP A 99 3.35 11.93 -7.11
N ALA A 100 2.82 10.90 -7.77
CA ALA A 100 3.46 9.59 -7.87
C ALA A 100 4.78 9.69 -8.65
N TYR A 101 4.82 10.48 -9.72
CA TYR A 101 6.06 10.78 -10.46
C TYR A 101 7.10 11.48 -9.55
N ARG A 102 6.71 12.54 -8.83
CA ARG A 102 7.60 13.25 -7.90
C ARG A 102 8.12 12.33 -6.78
N TYR A 103 7.25 11.50 -6.22
CA TYR A 103 7.63 10.49 -5.23
C TYR A 103 8.65 9.50 -5.78
N ALA A 104 8.47 9.01 -7.02
CA ALA A 104 9.43 8.14 -7.69
C ALA A 104 10.78 8.84 -7.97
N GLN A 105 10.79 10.17 -8.12
CA GLN A 105 12.00 11.00 -8.20
C GLN A 105 12.62 11.30 -6.82
N GLY A 106 12.05 10.78 -5.73
CA GLY A 106 12.57 10.89 -4.37
C GLY A 106 12.01 12.05 -3.56
N GLU A 107 10.99 12.77 -4.03
CA GLU A 107 10.30 13.78 -3.23
C GLU A 107 9.41 13.12 -2.14
N PRO A 108 9.19 13.77 -0.98
CA PRO A 108 8.28 13.26 0.03
C PRO A 108 6.83 13.27 -0.44
N LEU A 109 6.04 12.30 0.04
CA LEU A 109 4.62 12.14 -0.24
C LEU A 109 3.85 11.96 1.08
N THR A 110 2.69 12.59 1.22
CA THR A 110 1.83 12.34 2.39
C THR A 110 1.09 11.01 2.25
N HIS A 111 1.32 10.09 3.17
CA HIS A 111 0.56 8.84 3.29
C HIS A 111 -0.89 9.12 3.67
N ALA A 112 -1.82 8.25 3.27
CA ALA A 112 -3.25 8.40 3.57
C ALA A 112 -3.58 8.54 5.08
N ALA A 113 -2.72 7.99 5.94
CA ALA A 113 -2.82 8.13 7.40
C ALA A 113 -2.24 9.45 7.98
N GLY A 114 -1.80 10.38 7.12
CA GLY A 114 -1.41 11.74 7.50
C GLY A 114 0.06 11.96 7.86
N PHE A 115 0.92 10.93 7.76
CA PHE A 115 2.37 11.08 7.94
C PHE A 115 3.09 11.12 6.58
N GLU A 116 4.31 11.66 6.53
CA GLU A 116 5.12 11.68 5.30
C GLU A 116 5.86 10.35 5.08
N ILE A 117 5.93 9.93 3.82
CA ILE A 117 6.75 8.84 3.32
C ILE A 117 7.70 9.37 2.25
N GLN A 118 8.88 8.78 2.14
CA GLN A 118 9.87 9.13 1.12
C GLN A 118 10.68 7.88 0.77
N LEU A 119 11.08 7.75 -0.49
CA LEU A 119 12.01 6.71 -0.88
C LEU A 119 13.43 7.04 -0.40
N ASP A 120 14.19 6.05 0.02
CA ASP A 120 15.60 6.23 0.39
C ASP A 120 16.46 6.71 -0.80
N ARG A 121 16.03 6.40 -2.03
CA ARG A 121 16.63 6.81 -3.31
C ARG A 121 15.58 6.85 -4.42
N PRO A 122 15.75 7.66 -5.47
CA PRO A 122 14.88 7.64 -6.65
C PRO A 122 14.86 6.26 -7.33
N LEU A 123 13.75 5.95 -8.01
CA LEU A 123 13.60 4.74 -8.82
C LEU A 123 14.12 4.98 -10.24
N ASP A 124 14.63 3.90 -10.86
CA ASP A 124 15.11 3.92 -12.24
C ASP A 124 13.93 3.93 -13.24
N PHE A 125 12.81 3.32 -12.85
CA PHE A 125 11.54 3.35 -13.58
C PHE A 125 10.37 3.25 -12.61
N PHE A 126 9.22 3.75 -13.04
CA PHE A 126 8.00 3.74 -12.25
C PHE A 126 6.79 3.75 -13.18
N ALA A 127 5.78 2.93 -12.89
CA ALA A 127 4.56 2.83 -13.68
C ALA A 127 3.31 3.15 -12.86
N VAL A 128 2.50 4.07 -13.38
CA VAL A 128 1.14 4.30 -12.90
C VAL A 128 0.20 3.39 -13.70
N THR A 129 -0.47 2.47 -13.01
CA THR A 129 -1.29 1.41 -13.58
C THR A 129 -2.67 1.38 -12.93
N ASP A 130 -3.36 2.51 -12.97
CA ASP A 130 -4.72 2.62 -12.44
C ASP A 130 -5.70 1.67 -13.14
N HIS A 131 -6.76 1.28 -12.43
CA HIS A 131 -7.82 0.48 -13.03
C HIS A 131 -8.49 1.22 -14.19
N ALA A 132 -8.68 0.52 -15.32
CA ALA A 132 -9.46 1.04 -16.45
C ALA A 132 -10.93 1.30 -16.06
N SER A 133 -11.50 0.41 -15.24
CA SER A 133 -12.85 0.58 -14.70
C SER A 133 -12.87 1.75 -13.72
N PHE A 134 -13.77 2.70 -13.96
CA PHE A 134 -13.93 3.92 -13.15
C PHE A 134 -12.69 4.82 -13.08
N LEU A 135 -11.80 4.73 -14.08
CA LEU A 135 -10.61 5.59 -14.16
C LEU A 135 -10.99 7.07 -14.03
N GLY A 136 -10.51 7.72 -12.98
CA GLY A 136 -10.74 9.14 -12.68
C GLY A 136 -12.17 9.51 -12.27
N MET A 137 -13.10 8.54 -12.17
CA MET A 137 -14.52 8.84 -11.96
C MET A 137 -14.79 9.42 -10.57
N LEU A 138 -14.22 8.82 -9.52
CA LEU A 138 -14.44 9.27 -8.13
C LEU A 138 -13.91 10.70 -7.87
N PRO A 139 -12.67 11.07 -8.25
CA PRO A 139 -12.23 12.45 -8.12
C PRO A 139 -13.06 13.39 -9.02
N ALA A 140 -13.50 12.97 -10.22
CA ALA A 140 -14.40 13.77 -11.05
C ALA A 140 -15.78 14.01 -10.39
N MET A 141 -16.29 13.07 -9.59
CA MET A 141 -17.51 13.27 -8.81
C MET A 141 -17.37 14.33 -7.71
N LEU A 142 -16.13 14.59 -7.26
CA LEU A 142 -15.86 15.65 -6.28
C LEU A 142 -15.75 17.05 -6.92
N ASP A 143 -15.48 17.14 -8.22
CA ASP A 143 -15.31 18.40 -8.94
C ASP A 143 -16.65 18.93 -9.46
N PRO A 144 -17.20 20.03 -8.91
CA PRO A 144 -18.49 20.59 -9.35
C PRO A 144 -18.51 21.03 -10.83
N GLY A 145 -17.33 21.22 -11.44
CA GLY A 145 -17.19 21.55 -12.85
C GLY A 145 -17.42 20.36 -13.80
N GLN A 146 -17.37 19.13 -13.28
CA GLN A 146 -17.52 17.91 -14.08
C GLN A 146 -18.96 17.38 -14.04
N GLU A 147 -19.41 16.78 -15.14
CA GLU A 147 -20.73 16.14 -15.21
C GLU A 147 -20.90 15.04 -14.14
N ALA A 148 -19.83 14.30 -13.87
CA ALA A 148 -19.80 13.24 -12.86
C ALA A 148 -20.26 13.71 -11.47
N SER A 149 -20.04 14.98 -11.11
CA SER A 149 -20.48 15.53 -9.81
C SER A 149 -21.99 15.59 -9.61
N ARG A 150 -22.76 15.42 -10.69
CA ARG A 150 -24.23 15.37 -10.69
C ARG A 150 -24.77 13.94 -10.65
N HIS A 151 -23.90 12.93 -10.74
CA HIS A 151 -24.31 11.54 -10.64
C HIS A 151 -24.87 11.25 -9.23
N PRO A 152 -25.91 10.41 -9.08
CA PRO A 152 -26.47 10.08 -7.76
C PRO A 152 -25.43 9.58 -6.75
N ASP A 153 -24.42 8.85 -7.23
CA ASP A 153 -23.34 8.30 -6.39
C ASP A 153 -22.26 9.34 -6.01
N ALA A 154 -22.31 10.56 -6.53
CA ALA A 154 -21.34 11.60 -6.17
C ALA A 154 -21.37 11.93 -4.68
N GLU A 155 -22.54 11.81 -4.04
CA GLU A 155 -22.65 11.97 -2.59
C GLU A 155 -21.89 10.88 -1.82
N LEU A 156 -21.92 9.64 -2.31
CA LEU A 156 -21.13 8.56 -1.72
C LEU A 156 -19.63 8.88 -1.82
N ALA A 157 -19.16 9.32 -3.00
CA ALA A 157 -17.77 9.71 -3.20
C ALA A 157 -17.33 10.84 -2.24
N ARG A 158 -18.18 11.84 -2.02
CA ARG A 158 -17.92 12.94 -1.06
C ARG A 158 -17.79 12.43 0.38
N ARG A 159 -18.69 11.54 0.81
CA ARG A 159 -18.66 10.97 2.17
C ARG A 159 -17.42 10.10 2.39
N ILE A 160 -16.99 9.35 1.39
CA ILE A 160 -15.71 8.62 1.42
C ILE A 160 -14.53 9.60 1.51
N ALA A 161 -14.55 10.65 0.71
CA ALA A 161 -13.50 11.67 0.72
C ALA A 161 -13.39 12.39 2.07
N ALA A 162 -14.52 12.59 2.75
CA ALA A 162 -14.62 13.15 4.09
C ALA A 162 -14.26 12.15 5.21
N GLY A 163 -14.01 10.87 4.89
CA GLY A 163 -13.68 9.84 5.87
C GLY A 163 -14.88 9.32 6.67
N GLU A 164 -16.11 9.63 6.26
CA GLU A 164 -17.34 9.29 6.99
C GLU A 164 -17.75 7.81 6.87
N LEU A 165 -17.12 7.09 5.94
CA LEU A 165 -17.48 5.70 5.59
C LEU A 165 -16.31 4.72 5.74
N THR A 166 -15.11 5.23 6.01
CA THR A 166 -13.93 4.43 6.32
C THR A 166 -13.91 4.20 7.83
N GLY A 167 -14.43 3.04 8.27
CA GLY A 167 -14.31 2.61 9.66
C GLY A 167 -12.86 2.27 9.98
N ALA A 168 -12.12 3.26 10.46
CA ALA A 168 -10.85 3.11 11.18
C ALA A 168 -11.09 3.33 12.69
#